data_AF-A0A7T8GX44-F1
#
_entry.id   AF-A0A7T8GX44-F1
#
_cell.length_a   1.000
_cell.length_b   1.000
_cell.length_c   1.000
_cell.angle_alpha   90.00
_cell.angle_beta   90.00
_cell.angle_gamma   90.00
#
_symmetry.space_group_name_H-M   'P 1'
#
loop_
_entity.id
_entity.type
_entity.pdbx_description
1 polymer ?
#
loop_
_entity_poly.entity_id
_entity_poly.type
_entity_poly.pdbx_seq_one_letter_code
_entity_poly.pdbx_strand_id
1 'polypeptide(L)'
;MKSFGKPVSCKVRSSVEHIDTAIIGSLAVNSMGARIGDGKGYDDLDWAMLYQMGALDRSTVVVTLVDSVQILDEKVIPNYVMEPHDVPVDVIVTKKTMHHVAKRLKKPCSGVLQSLVNKKKMAELPALKFFV
;
A
#
# COMPACT_ATOMS: atom_id res chain seq x y z
N MET A 1 -15.63 18.99 -10.74
CA MET A 1 -14.64 18.26 -9.92
C MET A 1 -13.41 19.14 -9.81
N LYS A 2 -12.96 19.52 -8.60
CA LYS A 2 -11.73 20.30 -8.44
C LYS A 2 -10.54 19.36 -8.68
N SER A 3 -9.59 19.78 -9.51
CA SER A 3 -8.35 19.05 -9.77
C SER A 3 -7.27 19.61 -8.85
N PHE A 4 -6.69 18.75 -8.01
CA PHE A 4 -5.52 19.08 -7.20
C PHE A 4 -4.30 18.34 -7.76
N GLY A 5 -3.18 19.05 -7.91
CA GLY A 5 -1.94 18.50 -8.47
C GLY A 5 -1.76 18.70 -9.97
N LYS A 6 -0.59 18.26 -10.48
CA LYS A 6 -0.26 18.24 -11.91
C LYS A 6 -0.13 16.77 -12.35
N PRO A 7 -0.71 16.37 -13.50
CA PRO A 7 -0.50 15.03 -14.02
C PRO A 7 0.98 14.77 -14.25
N VAL A 8 1.44 13.58 -13.84
CA VAL A 8 2.81 13.11 -14.02
C VAL A 8 2.79 11.86 -14.89
N SER A 9 3.76 11.77 -15.80
CA SER A 9 3.84 10.64 -16.73
C SER A 9 4.38 9.40 -16.03
N CYS A 10 3.63 8.31 -16.07
CA CYS A 10 4.08 6.99 -15.60
C CYS A 10 5.19 6.37 -16.48
N LYS A 11 5.50 6.97 -17.65
CA LYS A 11 6.54 6.46 -18.57
C LYS A 11 7.95 6.90 -18.21
N VAL A 12 8.10 7.87 -17.31
CA VAL A 12 9.40 8.45 -16.94
C VAL A 12 9.65 8.17 -15.47
N ARG A 13 10.70 7.40 -15.18
CA ARG A 13 11.07 6.96 -13.82
C ARG A 13 11.30 8.14 -12.85
N SER A 14 11.77 9.28 -13.35
CA SER A 14 12.07 10.48 -12.55
C SER A 14 10.95 11.53 -12.59
N SER A 15 9.74 11.19 -13.03
CA SER A 15 8.63 12.14 -13.06
C SER A 15 8.07 12.45 -11.68
N VAL A 16 8.31 11.56 -10.71
CA VAL A 16 7.88 11.67 -9.32
C VAL A 16 9.14 11.60 -8.45
N GLU A 17 9.29 12.56 -7.54
CA GLU A 17 10.35 12.52 -6.52
C GLU A 17 10.13 11.32 -5.58
N HIS A 18 11.18 10.91 -4.88
CA HIS A 18 11.08 9.80 -3.95
C HIS A 18 10.02 10.08 -2.87
N ILE A 19 9.12 9.12 -2.67
CA ILE A 19 8.08 9.17 -1.65
C ILE A 19 8.66 8.54 -0.39
N ASP A 20 8.98 9.38 0.59
CA ASP A 20 9.51 8.91 1.88
C ASP A 20 8.43 8.31 2.78
N THR A 21 7.16 8.68 2.57
CA THR A 21 6.04 8.22 3.40
C THR A 21 4.76 8.07 2.59
N ALA A 22 4.11 6.91 2.72
CA ALA A 22 2.80 6.61 2.17
C ALA A 22 1.78 6.43 3.31
N ILE A 23 0.65 7.15 3.23
CA ILE A 23 -0.47 6.99 4.17
C ILE A 23 -1.51 6.12 3.50
N ILE A 24 -1.73 4.92 4.06
CA ILE A 24 -2.64 3.92 3.49
C ILE A 24 -3.78 3.62 4.47
N GLY A 25 -5.01 3.63 3.95
CA GLY A 25 -6.20 3.29 4.73
C GLY A 25 -6.23 1.81 5.12
N SER A 26 -6.89 1.50 6.23
CA SER A 26 -7.10 0.13 6.69
C SER A 26 -8.44 -0.01 7.39
N LEU A 27 -9.13 -1.12 7.16
CA LEU A 27 -10.31 -1.52 7.92
C LEU A 27 -9.92 -2.08 9.30
N ALA A 28 -8.82 -2.83 9.36
CA ALA A 28 -8.23 -3.33 10.59
C ALA A 28 -6.74 -3.62 10.41
N VAL A 29 -5.99 -3.61 11.50
CA VAL A 29 -4.56 -3.94 11.53
C VAL A 29 -4.20 -4.76 12.76
N ASN A 30 -3.07 -5.46 12.73
CA ASN A 30 -2.46 -6.03 13.93
C ASN A 30 -1.20 -5.26 14.37
N SER A 31 -0.70 -5.56 15.57
CA SER A 31 0.52 -4.97 16.15
C SER A 31 1.82 -5.19 15.34
N MET A 32 1.81 -6.16 14.43
CA MET A 32 2.93 -6.49 13.53
C MET A 32 2.84 -5.84 12.14
N GLY A 33 1.80 -5.03 11.91
CA GLY A 33 1.62 -4.27 10.69
C GLY A 33 0.94 -5.03 9.54
N ALA A 34 0.38 -6.22 9.80
CA ALA A 34 -0.57 -6.81 8.85
C ALA A 34 -1.84 -5.95 8.84
N ARG A 35 -2.42 -5.75 7.65
CA ARG A 35 -3.60 -4.91 7.46
C ARG A 35 -4.65 -5.61 6.61
N ILE A 36 -5.90 -5.22 6.83
CA ILE A 36 -7.03 -5.59 5.99
C ILE A 36 -7.55 -4.32 5.33
N GLY A 37 -7.50 -4.28 4.00
CA GLY A 37 -8.11 -3.22 3.19
C GLY A 37 -9.57 -3.50 2.88
N ASP A 38 -10.14 -2.79 1.91
CA ASP A 38 -11.53 -2.99 1.44
C ASP A 38 -11.73 -4.22 0.55
N GLY A 39 -10.66 -4.99 0.31
CA GLY A 39 -10.66 -6.21 -0.50
C GLY A 39 -10.49 -5.99 -2.01
N LYS A 40 -10.35 -4.75 -2.49
CA LYS A 40 -10.15 -4.48 -3.93
C LYS A 40 -8.68 -4.54 -4.36
N GLY A 41 -7.75 -4.34 -3.42
CA GLY A 41 -6.31 -4.36 -3.66
C GLY A 41 -5.80 -3.13 -4.43
N TYR A 42 -6.49 -1.99 -4.33
CA TYR A 42 -6.07 -0.77 -5.02
C TYR A 42 -4.83 -0.15 -4.40
N ASP A 43 -4.74 -0.08 -3.07
CA ASP A 43 -3.54 0.43 -2.40
C ASP A 43 -2.28 -0.39 -2.76
N ASP A 44 -2.43 -1.72 -2.86
CA ASP A 44 -1.34 -2.62 -3.22
C ASP A 44 -0.94 -2.47 -4.70
N LEU A 45 -1.90 -2.17 -5.58
CA LEU A 45 -1.63 -1.82 -6.98
C LEU A 45 -0.95 -0.45 -7.11
N ASP A 46 -1.37 0.54 -6.34
CA ASP A 46 -0.73 1.86 -6.31
C ASP A 46 0.71 1.75 -5.85
N TRP A 47 0.97 0.96 -4.80
CA TRP A 47 2.32 0.62 -4.38
C TRP A 47 3.12 -0.03 -5.51
N ALA A 48 2.58 -1.06 -6.16
CA ALA A 48 3.26 -1.77 -7.23
C ALA A 48 3.60 -0.86 -8.43
N MET A 49 2.68 0.02 -8.83
CA MET A 49 2.90 0.99 -9.91
C MET A 49 3.98 2.01 -9.54
N LEU A 50 3.90 2.60 -8.35
CA LEU A 50 4.87 3.58 -7.87
C LEU A 50 6.26 2.96 -7.62
N TYR A 51 6.31 1.71 -7.16
CA TYR A 51 7.54 0.93 -7.03
C TYR A 51 8.20 0.72 -8.40
N GLN A 52 7.41 0.32 -9.40
CA GLN A 52 7.89 0.12 -10.77
C GLN A 52 8.35 1.44 -11.42
N MET A 53 7.72 2.55 -11.08
CA MET A 53 8.18 3.90 -11.45
C MET A 53 9.44 4.33 -10.70
N GLY A 54 9.88 3.61 -9.67
CA GLY A 54 10.99 4.02 -8.80
C GLY A 54 10.68 5.22 -7.91
N ALA A 55 9.40 5.58 -7.76
CA ALA A 55 8.94 6.66 -6.91
C ALA A 55 8.88 6.26 -5.43
N LEU A 56 8.77 4.96 -5.14
CA LEU A 56 8.88 4.42 -3.79
C LEU A 56 9.72 3.14 -3.78
N ASP A 57 10.23 2.80 -2.59
CA ASP A 57 10.94 1.56 -2.36
C ASP A 57 10.67 1.00 -0.96
N ARG A 58 11.43 -0.01 -0.53
CA ARG A 58 11.20 -0.66 0.78
C ARG A 58 11.58 0.24 1.97
N SER A 59 12.30 1.34 1.74
CA SER A 59 12.60 2.36 2.74
C SER A 59 11.43 3.31 2.99
N THR A 60 10.54 3.52 1.99
CA THR A 60 9.32 4.35 2.11
C THR A 60 8.48 3.90 3.30
N VAL A 61 8.25 4.78 4.28
CA VAL A 61 7.49 4.46 5.51
C VAL A 61 6.00 4.37 5.20
N VAL A 62 5.36 3.28 5.59
CA VAL A 62 3.90 3.09 5.42
C VAL A 62 3.21 3.38 6.75
N VAL A 63 2.31 4.37 6.74
CA VAL A 63 1.54 4.80 7.90
C VAL A 63 0.08 4.49 7.68
N THR A 64 -0.61 4.04 8.72
CA THR A 64 -2.07 3.96 8.72
C THR A 64 -2.68 4.72 9.88
N LEU A 65 -3.88 5.25 9.65
CA LEU A 65 -4.67 5.96 10.64
C LEU A 65 -5.91 5.13 10.95
N VAL A 66 -6.06 4.69 12.19
CA VAL A 66 -7.15 3.80 12.61
C VAL A 66 -7.66 4.19 14.00
N ASP A 67 -8.90 3.81 14.33
CA ASP A 67 -9.36 3.84 15.72
C ASP A 67 -8.77 2.65 16.51
N SER A 68 -8.66 2.77 17.83
CA SER A 68 -8.08 1.71 18.66
C SER A 68 -8.86 0.39 18.56
N VAL A 69 -10.16 0.44 18.26
CA VAL A 69 -10.99 -0.77 18.06
C VAL A 69 -10.65 -1.53 16.77
N GLN A 70 -9.93 -0.91 15.83
CA GLN A 70 -9.49 -1.53 14.57
C GLN A 70 -8.11 -2.19 14.70
N ILE A 71 -7.47 -2.08 15.87
CA ILE A 71 -6.24 -2.82 16.18
C ILE A 71 -6.65 -4.16 16.78
N LEU A 72 -6.52 -5.22 16.00
CA LEU A 72 -6.93 -6.58 16.36
C LEU A 72 -5.73 -7.44 16.72
N ASP A 73 -5.99 -8.47 17.51
CA ASP A 73 -4.98 -9.47 17.90
C ASP A 73 -4.46 -10.24 16.68
N GLU A 74 -3.20 -10.66 16.74
CA GLU A 74 -2.54 -11.45 15.69
C GLU A 74 -3.24 -12.80 15.42
N LYS A 75 -4.03 -13.32 16.37
CA LYS A 75 -4.88 -14.50 16.14
C LYS A 75 -6.07 -14.21 15.23
N VAL A 76 -6.53 -12.96 15.18
CA VAL A 76 -7.67 -12.53 14.34
C VAL A 76 -7.18 -12.10 12.96
N ILE A 77 -6.06 -11.39 12.89
CA ILE A 77 -5.37 -11.06 11.63
C ILE A 77 -3.97 -11.67 11.70
N PRO A 78 -3.80 -12.94 11.31
CA PRO A 78 -2.50 -13.58 11.32
C PRO A 78 -1.61 -13.09 10.19
N ASN A 79 -0.31 -12.91 10.44
CA ASN A 79 0.61 -12.41 9.40
C ASN A 79 0.72 -13.30 8.16
N TYR A 80 0.44 -14.60 8.29
CA TYR A 80 0.50 -15.55 7.17
C TYR A 80 -0.61 -15.35 6.13
N VAL A 81 -1.63 -14.55 6.44
CA VAL A 81 -2.69 -14.19 5.48
C VAL A 81 -2.22 -13.11 4.50
N MET A 82 -1.10 -12.43 4.80
CA MET A 82 -0.51 -11.45 3.91
C MET A 82 0.14 -12.17 2.72
N GLU A 83 -0.24 -11.77 1.53
CA GLU A 83 0.34 -12.26 0.28
C GLU A 83 1.62 -11.47 -0.08
N PRO A 84 2.48 -12.00 -0.98
CA PRO A 84 3.73 -11.34 -1.37
C PRO A 84 3.57 -9.93 -1.97
N HIS A 85 2.37 -9.60 -2.43
CA HIS A 85 2.03 -8.33 -3.04
C HIS A 85 1.34 -7.36 -2.08
N ASP A 86 0.96 -7.81 -0.88
CA ASP A 86 0.29 -6.98 0.11
C ASP A 86 1.29 -6.04 0.80
N VAL A 87 0.89 -4.79 0.96
CA VAL A 87 1.71 -3.75 1.61
C VAL A 87 1.44 -3.73 3.11
N PRO A 88 2.40 -4.15 3.96
CA PRO A 88 2.27 -4.00 5.41
C PRO A 88 2.51 -2.56 5.85
N VAL A 89 2.04 -2.22 7.05
CA VAL A 89 2.26 -0.90 7.67
C VAL A 89 3.47 -0.92 8.61
N ASP A 90 4.20 0.19 8.66
CA ASP A 90 5.31 0.40 9.59
C ASP A 90 4.89 1.17 10.84
N VAL A 91 3.88 2.04 10.73
CA VAL A 91 3.40 2.91 11.80
C VAL A 91 1.87 2.87 11.85
N ILE A 92 1.34 2.60 13.03
CA ILE A 92 -0.10 2.58 13.31
C ILE A 92 -0.40 3.77 14.20
N VAL A 93 -1.19 4.71 13.69
CA VAL A 93 -1.57 5.91 14.43
C VAL A 93 -3.03 5.80 14.84
N THR A 94 -3.28 6.05 16.12
CA THR A 94 -4.61 6.21 16.69
C THR A 94 -4.78 7.64 17.19
N LYS A 95 -5.99 8.00 17.62
CA LYS A 95 -6.26 9.30 18.26
C LYS A 95 -5.41 9.55 19.52
N LYS A 96 -4.94 8.49 20.19
CA LYS A 96 -4.26 8.57 21.50
C LYS A 96 -2.77 8.29 21.42
N THR A 97 -2.34 7.43 20.49
CA THR A 97 -0.99 6.88 20.48
C THR A 97 -0.52 6.60 19.07
N MET A 98 0.79 6.60 18.89
CA MET A 98 1.48 6.18 17.68
C MET A 98 2.33 4.94 18.01
N HIS A 99 2.10 3.85 17.30
CA HIS A 99 2.80 2.59 17.47
C HIS A 99 3.73 2.35 16.28
N HIS A 100 5.03 2.20 16.56
CA HIS A 100 6.00 1.78 15.56
C HIS A 100 6.11 0.26 15.57
N VAL A 101 5.91 -0.35 14.40
CA VAL A 101 6.05 -1.80 14.25
C VAL A 101 7.53 -2.18 14.38
N ALA A 102 7.87 -2.85 15.49
CA ALA A 102 9.25 -3.22 15.81
C ALA A 102 9.79 -4.31 14.86
N LYS A 103 8.99 -5.36 14.63
CA LYS A 103 9.34 -6.47 13.72
C LYS A 103 8.52 -6.38 12.44
N ARG A 104 9.03 -5.60 11.49
CA ARG A 104 8.34 -5.29 10.25
C ARG A 104 8.22 -6.50 9.33
N LEU A 105 7.04 -6.68 8.76
CA LEU A 105 6.82 -7.57 7.62
C LEU A 105 7.57 -7.04 6.39
N LYS A 106 7.91 -7.94 5.47
CA LYS A 106 8.59 -7.56 4.23
C LYS A 106 7.60 -6.85 3.32
N LYS A 107 7.89 -5.61 2.94
CA LYS A 107 7.18 -4.92 1.87
C LYS A 107 7.44 -5.59 0.51
N PRO A 108 6.46 -5.54 -0.41
CA PRO A 108 6.63 -6.03 -1.77
C PRO A 108 7.85 -5.39 -2.45
N CYS A 109 8.57 -6.19 -3.25
CA CYS A 109 9.73 -5.75 -4.03
C CYS A 109 9.52 -5.97 -5.54
N SER A 110 8.27 -6.08 -5.96
CA SER A 110 7.88 -6.27 -7.36
C SER A 110 6.97 -5.13 -7.81
N GLY A 111 7.00 -4.84 -9.10
CA GLY A 111 6.00 -4.01 -9.76
C GLY A 111 4.67 -4.73 -9.90
N VAL A 112 3.85 -4.30 -10.87
CA VAL A 112 2.52 -4.86 -11.09
C VAL A 112 2.62 -6.33 -11.51
N LEU A 113 2.00 -7.23 -10.75
CA LEU A 113 1.94 -8.66 -11.06
C LEU A 113 0.82 -8.92 -12.07
N GLN A 114 1.15 -9.00 -13.35
CA GLN A 114 0.18 -9.20 -14.44
C GLN A 114 -0.76 -10.39 -14.22
N SER A 115 -0.27 -11.48 -13.61
CA SER A 115 -1.08 -12.67 -13.29
C SER A 115 -2.23 -12.40 -12.31
N LEU A 116 -2.16 -11.32 -11.53
CA LEU A 116 -3.18 -10.93 -10.54
C LEU A 116 -4.11 -9.83 -11.06
N VAL A 117 -3.86 -9.30 -12.27
CA VAL A 117 -4.62 -8.21 -12.88
C VAL A 117 -5.59 -8.78 -13.91
N ASN A 118 -6.89 -8.81 -13.56
CA ASN A 118 -7.94 -9.27 -14.47
C ASN A 118 -8.48 -8.13 -15.36
N LYS A 119 -9.29 -8.50 -16.37
CA LYS A 119 -9.90 -7.53 -17.31
C LYS A 119 -10.75 -6.47 -16.62
N LYS A 120 -11.39 -6.80 -15.49
CA LYS A 120 -12.21 -5.86 -14.71
C LYS A 120 -11.32 -4.78 -14.09
N LYS A 121 -10.24 -5.16 -13.38
CA LYS A 121 -9.24 -4.24 -12.81
C LYS A 121 -8.62 -3.35 -13.89
N MET A 122 -8.32 -3.90 -15.07
CA MET A 122 -7.81 -3.12 -16.21
C MET A 122 -8.79 -2.06 -16.73
N ALA A 123 -10.10 -2.33 -16.65
CA ALA A 123 -11.13 -1.37 -17.05
C ALA A 123 -11.34 -0.30 -15.98
N GLU A 124 -11.28 -0.68 -14.70
CA GLU A 124 -11.43 0.22 -13.55
C GLU A 124 -10.22 1.14 -13.36
N LEU A 125 -9.01 0.65 -13.66
CA LEU A 125 -7.76 1.39 -13.60
C LEU A 125 -7.03 1.38 -14.96
N PRO A 126 -7.39 2.26 -15.90
CA PRO A 126 -6.76 2.31 -17.23
C PRO A 126 -5.25 2.56 -17.22
N ALA A 127 -4.72 3.14 -16.14
CA ALA A 127 -3.28 3.36 -15.95
C ALA A 127 -2.47 2.06 -15.93
N LEU A 128 -3.09 0.93 -15.55
CA LEU A 128 -2.42 -0.38 -15.52
C LEU A 128 -1.87 -0.78 -16.88
N LYS A 129 -2.42 -0.29 -18.00
CA LYS A 129 -1.92 -0.52 -19.37
C LYS A 129 -0.48 -0.06 -19.61
N PHE A 130 0.07 0.76 -18.73
CA PHE A 130 1.46 1.20 -18.80
C PHE A 130 2.42 0.33 -17.99
N PHE A 131 1.90 -0.63 -17.22
CA PHE A 131 2.65 -1.46 -16.28
C PHE A 131 2.59 -2.96 -16.58
N VAL A 132 1.67 -3.39 -17.45
CA VAL A 132 1.45 -4.79 -17.87
C VAL A 132 1.58 -4.98 -19.37
#